data_AF-A0A358ST72-F1
#
_entry.id   AF-A0A358ST72-F1
#
_cell.length_a   1.000
_cell.length_b   1.000
_cell.length_c   1.000
_cell.angle_alpha   90.00
_cell.angle_beta   90.00
_cell.angle_gamma   90.00
#
_symmetry.space_group_name_H-M   'P 1'
#
loop_
_entity.id
_entity.type
_entity.pdbx_description
1 polymer ?
#
loop_
_entity_poly.entity_id
_entity_poly.type
_entity_poly.pdbx_seq_one_letter_code
_entity_poly.pdbx_strand_id
1 'polypeptide(L)'
;AGAPCELVPASEAARMFPAVAANGPALLEPQSCVIAADRALAALAAPIPDIGTAPQVRTGVRVTGVADDGRLVTVHTSQGPLAASTAVVCAGPWSGQLLAGLDVSLPAAPTLEQVAYLDLGGT
;
A
#
# COMPACT_ATOMS: atom_id res chain seq x y z
N ALA A 1 0.49 4.73 -16.42
CA ALA A 1 0.90 4.73 -17.83
C ALA A 1 0.69 6.13 -18.39
N GLY A 2 1.65 6.65 -19.17
CA GLY A 2 1.56 8.01 -19.73
C GLY A 2 2.28 9.11 -18.94
N ALA A 3 3.13 8.75 -17.97
CA ALA A 3 4.01 9.74 -17.36
C ALA A 3 5.08 10.20 -18.38
N PRO A 4 5.46 11.49 -18.39
CA PRO A 4 6.56 11.98 -19.20
C PRO A 4 7.89 11.34 -18.75
N CYS A 5 8.52 10.60 -19.66
CA CYS A 5 9.81 9.98 -19.44
C CYS A 5 10.79 10.31 -20.57
N GLU A 6 12.08 10.38 -20.24
CA GLU A 6 13.17 10.59 -21.17
C GLU A 6 14.13 9.41 -21.12
N LEU A 7 14.51 8.88 -22.29
CA LEU A 7 15.59 7.90 -22.36
C LEU A 7 16.92 8.66 -22.40
N VAL A 8 17.71 8.57 -21.34
CA VAL A 8 19.02 9.24 -21.23
C VAL A 8 20.17 8.27 -21.53
N PRO A 9 21.20 8.69 -22.28
CA PRO A 9 22.40 7.89 -22.48
C PRO A 9 23.10 7.54 -21.15
N ALA A 10 23.82 6.41 -21.12
CA ALA A 10 24.54 5.95 -19.93
C ALA A 10 25.51 7.00 -19.35
N SER A 11 26.21 7.75 -20.21
CA SER A 11 27.13 8.82 -19.81
C SER A 11 26.43 9.97 -19.10
N GLU A 12 25.21 10.29 -19.53
CA GLU A 12 24.40 11.36 -18.94
C GLU A 12 23.81 10.90 -17.61
N ALA A 13 23.31 9.66 -17.53
CA ALA A 13 22.87 9.07 -16.27
C ALA A 13 24.00 9.03 -15.22
N ALA A 14 25.22 8.65 -15.61
CA ALA A 14 26.39 8.65 -14.74
C ALA A 14 26.78 10.08 -14.29
N ARG A 15 26.61 11.08 -15.15
CA ARG A 15 26.82 12.50 -14.81
C ARG A 15 25.78 13.00 -13.80
N MET A 16 24.51 12.62 -13.97
CA MET A 16 23.41 13.01 -13.09
C MET A 16 23.44 12.30 -11.73
N PHE A 17 23.83 11.03 -11.72
CA PHE A 17 23.84 10.17 -10.53
C PHE A 17 25.22 9.48 -10.37
N PRO A 18 26.26 10.20 -9.91
CA PRO A 18 27.63 9.70 -9.89
C PRO A 18 27.85 8.44 -9.02
N ALA A 19 26.99 8.22 -8.02
CA ALA A 19 27.02 7.03 -7.16
C ALA A 19 26.38 5.79 -7.82
N VAL A 20 25.76 5.93 -8.99
CA VAL A 20 25.05 4.86 -9.69
C VAL A 20 25.86 4.43 -10.92
N ALA A 21 26.30 3.17 -10.93
CA ALA A 21 26.90 2.55 -12.10
C ALA A 21 25.81 2.00 -13.04
N ALA A 22 25.52 2.73 -14.12
CA ALA A 22 24.58 2.26 -15.15
C ALA A 22 25.29 1.41 -16.20
N ASN A 23 24.75 0.22 -16.52
CA ASN A 23 25.28 -0.68 -17.54
C ASN A 23 24.70 -0.42 -18.95
N GLY A 24 23.99 0.70 -19.14
CA GLY A 24 23.26 1.04 -20.36
C GLY A 24 22.48 2.35 -20.23
N PRO A 25 21.71 2.75 -21.26
CA PRO A 25 20.84 3.91 -21.16
C PRO A 25 19.79 3.72 -20.05
N ALA A 26 19.38 4.81 -19.42
CA ALA A 26 18.41 4.81 -18.33
C ALA A 26 17.13 5.55 -18.75
N LEU A 27 15.99 5.13 -18.21
CA LEU A 27 14.73 5.85 -18.35
C LEU A 27 14.55 6.77 -17.15
N LEU A 28 14.52 8.08 -17.39
CA LEU A 28 14.31 9.11 -16.37
C LEU A 28 12.85 9.55 -16.39
N GLU A 29 12.20 9.58 -15.23
CA GLU A 29 10.85 10.13 -15.03
C GLU A 29 10.95 11.31 -14.04
N PRO A 30 11.11 12.57 -14.53
CA PRO A 30 11.43 13.71 -13.66
C PRO A 30 10.32 14.10 -12.68
N GLN A 31 9.09 13.63 -12.91
CA GLN A 31 7.92 13.95 -12.09
C GLN A 31 7.66 12.93 -10.99
N SER A 32 8.42 11.83 -10.97
CA SER A 32 8.35 10.84 -9.90
C SER A 32 9.00 11.36 -8.61
N CYS A 33 8.58 10.81 -7.47
CA CYS A 33 9.08 11.23 -6.16
C CYS A 33 9.11 10.08 -5.15
N VAL A 34 9.79 10.32 -4.02
CA VAL A 34 9.73 9.46 -2.84
C VAL A 34 8.75 10.07 -1.85
N ILE A 35 7.85 9.25 -1.32
CA ILE A 35 6.92 9.66 -0.27
C ILE A 35 7.35 9.13 1.10
N ALA A 36 7.10 9.90 2.15
CA ALA A 36 7.14 9.40 3.52
C ALA A 36 5.85 8.61 3.80
N ALA A 37 5.88 7.31 3.52
CA ALA A 37 4.69 6.45 3.53
C ALA A 37 3.98 6.43 4.90
N ASP A 38 4.74 6.42 5.99
CA ASP A 38 4.24 6.50 7.36
C ASP A 38 3.44 7.80 7.61
N ARG A 39 4.00 8.95 7.18
CA ARG A 39 3.37 10.26 7.32
C ARG A 39 2.14 10.39 6.43
N ALA A 40 2.19 9.84 5.21
CA ALA A 40 1.05 9.84 4.30
C ALA A 40 -0.14 9.04 4.89
N LEU A 41 0.13 7.85 5.43
CA LEU A 41 -0.90 7.04 6.09
C LEU A 41 -1.46 7.70 7.35
N ALA A 42 -0.60 8.32 8.17
CA ALA A 42 -1.04 9.06 9.36
C ALA A 42 -1.96 10.23 8.98
N ALA A 43 -1.64 10.95 7.90
CA ALA A 43 -2.48 12.04 7.40
C ALA A 43 -3.84 11.54 6.88
N LEU A 44 -3.87 10.40 6.19
CA LEU A 44 -5.13 9.79 5.72
C LEU A 44 -5.99 9.25 6.86
N ALA A 45 -5.38 8.79 7.95
CA ALA A 45 -6.07 8.28 9.13
C ALA A 45 -6.50 9.38 10.12
N ALA A 46 -6.05 10.63 9.92
CA ALA A 46 -6.36 11.72 10.82
C ALA A 46 -7.86 12.08 10.78
N PRO A 47 -8.47 12.45 11.92
CA PRO A 47 -9.83 12.96 11.93
C PRO A 47 -9.96 14.20 11.04
N ILE A 48 -10.98 14.25 10.21
CA ILE A 48 -11.30 15.41 9.38
C ILE A 48 -12.39 16.21 10.13
N PRO A 49 -12.07 17.43 10.62
CA PRO A 49 -13.09 18.32 11.16
C PRO A 49 -14.18 18.56 10.10
N ASP A 50 -15.45 18.58 10.52
CA ASP A 50 -16.62 18.94 9.70
C ASP A 50 -17.17 17.90 8.71
N ILE A 51 -16.63 16.69 8.67
CA ILE A 51 -17.33 15.53 8.08
C ILE A 51 -18.15 14.87 9.20
N GLY A 52 -19.48 14.93 9.11
CA GLY A 52 -20.43 14.46 10.14
C GLY A 52 -20.33 12.98 10.55
N THR A 53 -19.41 12.22 9.94
CA THR A 53 -18.97 10.89 10.37
C THR A 53 -17.45 10.81 10.22
N ALA A 54 -16.69 11.18 11.25
CA ALA A 54 -15.26 10.92 11.27
C ALA A 54 -15.01 9.40 11.15
N PRO A 55 -14.08 8.94 10.29
CA PRO A 55 -13.75 7.53 10.21
C PRO A 55 -13.25 7.04 11.57
N GLN A 56 -13.89 6.00 12.11
CA GLN A 56 -13.45 5.37 13.36
C GLN A 56 -12.38 4.34 13.06
N VAL A 57 -11.13 4.66 13.39
CA VAL A 57 -10.01 3.71 13.30
C VAL A 57 -9.92 2.90 14.60
N ARG A 58 -10.19 1.58 14.52
CA ARG A 58 -10.10 0.66 15.66
C ARG A 58 -8.85 -0.20 15.56
N THR A 59 -7.79 0.20 16.28
CA THR A 59 -6.56 -0.59 16.38
C THR A 59 -6.71 -1.74 17.38
N GLY A 60 -5.87 -2.79 17.27
CA GLY A 60 -5.94 -3.96 18.15
C GLY A 60 -7.16 -4.87 17.94
N VAL A 61 -7.98 -4.61 16.92
CA VAL A 61 -9.15 -5.41 16.55
C VAL A 61 -8.82 -6.21 15.29
N ARG A 62 -8.58 -7.52 15.44
CA ARG A 62 -8.30 -8.40 14.31
C ARG A 62 -9.61 -8.86 13.68
N VAL A 63 -9.77 -8.65 12.39
CA VAL A 63 -10.82 -9.32 11.59
C VAL A 63 -10.39 -10.77 11.35
N THR A 64 -11.30 -11.71 11.61
CA THR A 64 -11.06 -13.16 11.49
C THR A 64 -11.90 -13.82 10.40
N GLY A 65 -12.88 -13.11 9.85
CA GLY A 65 -13.70 -13.60 8.74
C GLY A 65 -14.72 -12.56 8.28
N VAL A 66 -15.23 -12.76 7.07
CA VAL A 66 -16.28 -11.94 6.47
C VAL A 66 -17.36 -12.89 5.94
N ALA A 67 -18.61 -12.59 6.25
CA ALA A 67 -19.79 -13.28 5.72
C ALA A 67 -20.73 -12.25 5.07
N ASP A 68 -21.36 -12.63 3.96
CA ASP A 68 -22.33 -11.82 3.24
C ASP A 68 -23.53 -12.68 2.88
N ASP A 69 -24.72 -12.25 3.30
CA ASP A 69 -26.00 -12.93 2.99
C ASP A 69 -26.76 -12.26 1.83
N GLY A 70 -26.13 -11.29 1.14
CA GLY A 70 -26.71 -10.49 0.06
C GLY A 70 -27.57 -9.32 0.55
N ARG A 71 -27.76 -9.16 1.86
CA ARG A 71 -28.46 -8.01 2.48
C ARG A 71 -27.54 -7.24 3.41
N LEU A 72 -26.67 -7.93 4.14
CA LEU A 72 -25.80 -7.35 5.15
C LEU A 72 -24.48 -8.12 5.22
N VAL A 73 -23.39 -7.37 5.33
CA VAL A 73 -22.06 -7.93 5.58
C VAL A 73 -21.84 -8.03 7.09
N THR A 74 -21.49 -9.23 7.55
CA THR A 74 -21.03 -9.50 8.91
C THR A 74 -19.51 -9.66 8.91
N VAL A 75 -18.83 -8.79 9.64
CA VAL A 75 -17.38 -8.83 9.85
C VAL A 75 -17.10 -9.41 11.23
N HIS A 76 -16.53 -10.62 11.27
CA HIS A 76 -16.13 -11.25 12.53
C HIS A 76 -14.81 -10.66 13.01
N THR A 77 -14.76 -10.24 14.27
CA THR A 77 -13.54 -9.68 14.86
C THR A 77 -13.23 -10.30 16.22
N SER A 78 -11.99 -10.10 16.69
CA SER A 78 -11.55 -10.49 18.03
C SER A 78 -12.28 -9.78 19.18
N GLN A 79 -13.09 -8.75 18.89
CA GLN A 79 -13.90 -8.03 19.88
C GLN A 79 -15.41 -8.14 19.60
N GLY A 80 -15.83 -9.17 18.85
CA GLY A 80 -17.22 -9.39 18.47
C GLY A 80 -17.53 -8.96 17.03
N PRO A 81 -18.70 -9.34 16.51
CA PRO A 81 -19.07 -9.06 15.13
C PRO A 81 -19.43 -7.58 14.91
N LEU A 82 -19.19 -7.10 13.70
CA LEU A 82 -19.65 -5.82 13.19
C LEU A 82 -20.55 -6.06 11.99
N ALA A 83 -21.58 -5.24 11.83
CA ALA A 83 -22.50 -5.30 10.70
C ALA A 83 -22.37 -4.02 9.85
N ALA A 84 -22.36 -4.18 8.53
CA ALA A 84 -22.35 -3.07 7.58
C ALA A 84 -23.09 -3.44 6.30
N SER A 85 -23.63 -2.44 5.59
CA SER A 85 -24.20 -2.66 4.25
C SER A 85 -23.13 -2.89 3.17
N THR A 86 -21.87 -2.56 3.45
CA THR A 86 -20.76 -2.72 2.52
C THR A 86 -19.47 -2.91 3.32
N ALA A 87 -18.63 -3.85 2.89
CA ALA A 87 -17.27 -4.01 3.39
C ALA A 87 -16.27 -3.80 2.26
N VAL A 88 -15.24 -2.99 2.53
CA VAL A 88 -14.08 -2.81 1.64
C VAL A 88 -12.90 -3.56 2.27
N VAL A 89 -12.42 -4.60 1.60
CA VAL A 89 -11.33 -5.44 2.11
C VAL A 89 -9.99 -4.91 1.63
N CYS A 90 -9.30 -4.17 2.50
CA CYS A 90 -7.95 -3.64 2.29
C CYS A 90 -6.91 -4.37 3.17
N ALA A 91 -7.05 -5.70 3.31
CA ALA A 91 -6.29 -6.50 4.29
C ALA A 91 -4.93 -7.00 3.79
N GLY A 92 -4.39 -6.42 2.70
CA GLY A 92 -3.08 -6.79 2.14
C GLY A 92 -2.92 -8.31 1.94
N PRO A 93 -1.80 -8.91 2.40
CA PRO A 93 -1.54 -10.35 2.35
C PRO A 93 -2.65 -11.27 2.86
N TRP A 94 -3.48 -10.80 3.80
CA TRP A 94 -4.54 -11.60 4.43
C TRP A 94 -5.86 -11.58 3.64
N SER A 95 -5.97 -10.76 2.59
CA SER A 95 -7.23 -10.57 1.85
C SER A 95 -7.76 -11.88 1.27
N GLY A 96 -6.89 -12.72 0.68
CA GLY A 96 -7.31 -14.02 0.13
C GLY A 96 -7.90 -14.95 1.18
N GLN A 97 -7.32 -15.00 2.38
CA GLN A 97 -7.81 -15.83 3.49
C GLN A 97 -9.16 -15.32 4.01
N LEU A 98 -9.33 -14.01 4.14
CA LEU A 98 -10.58 -13.41 4.61
C LEU A 98 -11.74 -13.58 3.62
N LEU A 99 -11.44 -13.59 2.32
CA LEU A 99 -12.41 -13.67 1.24
C LEU A 99 -12.72 -15.11 0.79
N ALA A 100 -11.94 -16.10 1.23
CA ALA A 100 -12.12 -17.50 0.83
C ALA A 100 -13.52 -18.06 1.14
N GLY A 101 -14.20 -17.56 2.17
CA GLY A 101 -15.57 -17.96 2.53
C GLY A 101 -16.67 -17.31 1.70
N LEU A 102 -16.33 -16.42 0.76
CA LEU A 102 -17.27 -15.69 -0.11
C LEU A 102 -17.17 -16.14 -1.58
N ASP A 103 -16.57 -17.30 -1.84
CA ASP A 103 -16.27 -17.80 -3.20
C ASP A 103 -15.44 -16.84 -4.06
N VAL A 104 -14.72 -15.91 -3.42
CA VAL A 104 -13.79 -14.98 -4.08
C VAL A 104 -12.38 -15.54 -4.01
N SER A 105 -11.83 -15.90 -5.17
CA SER A 105 -10.44 -16.32 -5.31
C SER A 105 -9.56 -15.15 -5.76
N LEU A 106 -8.49 -14.87 -5.01
CA LEU A 106 -7.47 -13.90 -5.37
C LEU A 106 -6.20 -14.64 -5.80
N PRO A 107 -5.73 -14.50 -7.06
CA PRO A 107 -4.51 -15.13 -7.53
C PRO A 107 -3.27 -14.33 -7.07
N ALA A 108 -3.11 -14.17 -5.76
CA ALA A 108 -2.01 -13.43 -5.15
C ALA A 108 -1.41 -14.23 -4.00
N ALA A 109 -0.08 -14.23 -3.92
CA ALA A 109 0.68 -14.81 -2.82
C ALA A 109 1.56 -13.74 -2.19
N PRO A 110 1.70 -13.71 -0.85
CA PRO A 110 2.57 -12.73 -0.21
C PRO A 110 4.04 -13.06 -0.44
N THR A 111 4.83 -12.02 -0.65
CA THR A 111 6.30 -12.08 -0.63
C THR A 111 6.83 -11.34 0.58
N LEU A 112 8.05 -11.68 1.00
CA LEU A 112 8.77 -10.95 2.02
C LEU A 112 9.82 -10.07 1.34
N GLU A 113 9.54 -8.77 1.28
CA GLU A 113 10.48 -7.77 0.77
C GLU A 113 11.33 -7.21 1.92
N GLN A 114 12.64 -7.06 1.70
CA GLN A 114 13.57 -6.54 2.68
C GLN A 114 14.20 -5.24 2.19
N VAL A 115 14.36 -4.28 3.11
CA VAL A 115 15.03 -2.99 2.87
C VAL A 115 16.15 -2.80 3.88
N ALA A 116 17.24 -2.16 3.45
CA ALA A 116 18.37 -1.83 4.30
C ALA A 116 18.74 -0.36 4.11
N TYR A 117 19.17 0.27 5.20
CA TYR A 117 19.78 1.59 5.18
C TYR A 117 21.28 1.41 5.30
N LEU A 118 22.00 1.93 4.32
CA LEU A 118 23.44 1.83 4.23
C LEU A 118 24.02 3.23 4.40
N ASP A 119 25.05 3.34 5.21
CA ASP A 119 25.94 4.49 5.13
C ASP A 119 26.75 4.34 3.84
N LEU A 120 26.65 5.32 2.95
CA LEU A 120 27.36 5.30 1.67
C LEU A 120 28.85 5.57 1.82
N GLY A 121 29.32 5.99 3.00
CA GLY A 121 30.71 6.32 3.24
C GLY A 121 31.14 7.54 2.43
N GLY A 122 31.28 8.68 3.10
CA GLY A 122 31.87 9.89 2.53
C GLY A 122 32.92 10.44 3.49
N THR A 123 34.07 10.80 2.93
CA THR A 123 35.18 11.53 3.57
C THR A 123 34.73 12.75 4.37
#